data_AF-A0AAU2NDW0-F1
#
_entry.id   AF-A0AAU2NDW0-F1
#
_cell.length_a   1.000
_cell.length_b   1.000
_cell.length_c   1.000
_cell.angle_alpha   90.00
_cell.angle_beta   90.00
_cell.angle_gamma   90.00
#
_symmetry.space_group_name_H-M   'P 1'
#
loop_
_entity.id
_entity.type
_entity.pdbx_description
1 polymer ?
#
loop_
_entity_poly.entity_id
_entity_poly.type
_entity_poly.pdbx_seq_one_letter_code
_entity_poly.pdbx_strand_id
1 'polypeptide(L)'
;MVESRRSPVRDGGHGGPAVAEADVEWVYQPVEVHFGDGSWALGRVSGWWQDAAGMRWCRLRVARSGSPACWEPFDPARVVLLPGGGL
;
A
#
# COMPACT_ATOMS: atom_id res chain seq x y z
N MET A 1 0.24 38.32 -3.65
CA MET A 1 -0.81 37.61 -4.40
C MET A 1 -0.17 37.14 -5.70
N VAL A 2 -0.21 35.81 -5.96
CA VAL A 2 -0.05 35.12 -7.27
C VAL A 2 1.36 35.22 -7.92
N GLU A 3 2.10 34.18 -8.33
CA GLU A 3 1.79 32.86 -8.88
C GLU A 3 2.94 31.87 -8.63
N SER A 4 2.62 30.59 -8.45
CA SER A 4 3.30 29.51 -9.17
C SER A 4 2.37 28.32 -9.22
N ARG A 5 1.50 28.39 -10.23
CA ARG A 5 0.72 27.28 -10.76
C ARG A 5 1.64 26.09 -11.03
N ARG A 6 1.49 25.01 -10.26
CA ARG A 6 1.96 23.68 -10.69
C ARG A 6 0.93 22.63 -10.33
N SER A 7 -0.12 22.59 -11.12
CA SER A 7 -0.88 21.37 -11.39
C SER A 7 -0.49 20.91 -12.81
N PRO A 8 -0.67 19.64 -13.23
CA PRO A 8 -1.26 18.50 -12.52
C PRO A 8 -0.43 17.19 -12.66
N VAL A 9 -0.68 16.19 -11.82
CA VAL A 9 -0.70 14.81 -12.34
C VAL A 9 -2.05 14.20 -11.95
N ARG A 10 -2.97 14.29 -12.91
CA ARG A 10 -4.10 13.39 -13.01
C ARG A 10 -3.61 12.28 -13.92
N ASP A 11 -3.04 11.23 -13.35
CA ASP A 11 -2.82 10.00 -14.09
C ASP A 11 -3.75 8.93 -13.52
N GLY A 12 -4.58 8.38 -14.40
CA GLY A 12 -5.06 7.00 -14.35
C GLY A 12 -5.85 6.60 -13.11
N GLY A 13 -7.18 6.65 -13.22
CA GLY A 13 -8.09 6.21 -12.18
C GLY A 13 -7.80 4.79 -11.65
N HIS A 14 -7.36 4.73 -10.41
CA HIS A 14 -7.65 3.70 -9.42
C HIS A 14 -7.61 4.41 -8.07
N GLY A 15 -8.77 4.60 -7.44
CA GLY A 15 -8.96 5.50 -6.29
C GLY A 15 -8.15 5.13 -5.04
N GLY A 16 -6.90 5.56 -4.99
CA GLY A 16 -6.08 5.64 -3.78
C GLY A 16 -5.86 7.10 -3.38
N PRO A 17 -5.49 7.37 -2.12
CA PRO A 17 -5.18 8.72 -1.64
C PRO A 17 -4.08 9.38 -2.48
N ALA A 18 -4.06 10.71 -2.56
CA ALA A 18 -3.00 11.48 -3.20
C ALA A 18 -1.72 11.42 -2.34
N VAL A 19 -1.05 10.27 -2.35
CA VAL A 19 0.21 10.05 -1.63
C VAL A 19 1.32 10.78 -2.36
N ALA A 20 2.00 11.70 -1.71
CA ALA A 20 3.24 12.26 -2.24
C ALA A 20 4.31 11.16 -2.18
N GLU A 21 4.90 10.77 -3.31
CA GLU A 21 5.86 9.65 -3.37
C GLU A 21 7.10 9.86 -2.48
N ALA A 22 7.39 11.10 -2.08
CA ALA A 22 8.48 11.44 -1.16
C ALA A 22 8.25 10.96 0.29
N ASP A 23 7.00 10.78 0.71
CA ASP A 23 6.64 10.31 2.06
C ASP A 23 6.45 8.79 2.13
N VAL A 24 6.74 8.08 1.03
CA VAL A 24 6.62 6.63 0.93
C VAL A 24 7.94 5.95 1.28
N GLU A 25 7.89 5.07 2.27
CA GLU A 25 8.97 4.13 2.54
C GLU A 25 8.82 2.91 1.63
N TRP A 26 9.64 2.82 0.59
CA TRP A 26 9.63 1.69 -0.34
C TRP A 26 10.32 0.47 0.26
N VAL A 27 9.61 -0.67 0.27
CA VAL A 27 10.10 -1.92 0.87
C VAL A 27 9.80 -3.12 -0.02
N TYR A 28 10.41 -4.25 0.30
CA TYR A 28 9.99 -5.55 -0.22
C TYR A 28 9.67 -6.45 0.97
N GLN A 29 8.41 -6.41 1.41
CA GLN A 29 7.96 -7.11 2.61
C GLN A 29 6.95 -8.19 2.22
N PRO A 30 7.28 -9.49 2.31
CA PRO A 30 6.30 -10.56 2.08
C PRO A 30 5.23 -10.54 3.18
N VAL A 31 3.99 -10.85 2.81
CA VAL A 31 2.85 -10.86 3.75
C VAL A 31 1.87 -11.98 3.44
N GLU A 32 1.06 -12.37 4.42
CA GLU A 32 -0.18 -13.12 4.23
C GLU A 32 -1.38 -12.20 4.44
N VAL A 33 -2.40 -12.36 3.59
CA VAL A 33 -3.60 -11.52 3.57
C VAL A 33 -4.83 -12.38 3.77
N HIS A 34 -5.62 -12.04 4.77
CA HIS A 34 -6.91 -12.65 5.04
C HIS A 34 -8.03 -11.95 4.26
N PHE A 35 -8.79 -12.72 3.49
CA PHE A 35 -9.89 -12.20 2.68
C PHE A 35 -11.23 -12.05 3.41
N GLY A 36 -11.32 -12.47 4.68
CA GLY A 36 -12.57 -12.42 5.46
C GLY A 36 -13.50 -13.60 5.22
N ASP A 37 -13.34 -14.33 4.11
CA ASP A 37 -13.98 -15.62 3.82
C ASP A 37 -13.36 -16.81 4.61
N GLY A 38 -12.29 -16.56 5.38
CA GLY A 38 -11.49 -17.60 6.03
C GLY A 38 -10.27 -18.02 5.21
N SER A 39 -10.24 -17.65 3.92
CA SER A 39 -9.10 -17.88 3.04
C SER A 39 -7.96 -16.88 3.27
N TRP A 40 -6.73 -17.40 3.20
CA TRP A 40 -5.49 -16.64 3.24
C TRP A 40 -4.80 -16.70 1.87
N ALA A 41 -4.16 -15.61 1.47
CA ALA A 41 -3.29 -15.58 0.31
C ALA A 41 -1.98 -14.86 0.58
N LEU A 42 -0.93 -15.34 -0.09
CA LEU A 42 0.35 -14.66 -0.09
C LEU A 42 0.25 -13.35 -0.87
N GLY A 43 0.88 -12.33 -0.34
CA GLY A 43 1.01 -11.03 -0.94
C GLY A 43 2.38 -10.44 -0.69
N ARG A 44 2.52 -9.18 -1.09
CA ARG A 44 3.67 -8.36 -0.77
C ARG A 44 3.23 -6.93 -0.50
N VAL A 45 3.86 -6.32 0.50
CA VAL A 45 3.86 -4.88 0.65
C VAL A 45 5.07 -4.33 -0.08
N SER A 46 4.82 -3.39 -0.99
CA SER A 46 5.88 -2.72 -1.76
C SER A 46 6.20 -1.33 -1.23
N GLY A 47 5.39 -0.79 -0.33
CA GLY A 47 5.65 0.51 0.28
C GLY A 47 4.75 0.78 1.48
N TRP A 48 5.23 1.60 2.38
CA TRP A 48 4.53 2.09 3.55
C TRP A 48 4.37 3.60 3.46
N TRP A 49 3.25 4.08 3.96
CA TRP A 49 2.98 5.50 4.09
C TRP A 49 2.23 5.75 5.39
N GLN A 50 2.40 6.92 5.99
CA GLN A 50 1.63 7.37 7.13
C GLN A 50 0.98 8.70 6.79
N ASP A 51 -0.33 8.80 6.96
CA ASP A 51 -1.02 10.07 6.76
C ASP A 51 -0.83 11.00 7.97
N ALA A 52 -1.26 12.26 7.82
CA ALA A 52 -1.10 13.30 8.85
C ALA A 52 -1.87 13.02 10.16
N ALA A 53 -2.89 12.15 10.14
CA ALA A 53 -3.60 11.69 11.33
C ALA A 53 -2.90 10.49 12.00
N GLY A 54 -1.77 10.03 11.46
CA GLY A 54 -0.97 8.93 12.00
C GLY A 54 -1.42 7.53 11.56
N MET A 55 -2.44 7.43 10.71
CA MET A 55 -2.88 6.13 10.20
C MET A 55 -1.88 5.60 9.16
N ARG A 56 -1.54 4.32 9.30
CA ARG A 56 -0.53 3.65 8.47
C ARG A 56 -1.21 2.96 7.31
N TRP A 57 -0.67 3.18 6.12
CA TRP A 57 -1.11 2.63 4.85
C TRP A 57 -0.02 1.74 4.29
N CYS A 58 -0.43 0.66 3.65
CA CYS A 58 0.47 -0.24 2.95
C CYS A 58 0.06 -0.37 1.48
N ARG A 59 1.05 -0.38 0.59
CA ARG A 59 0.84 -0.70 -0.82
C ARG A 59 0.89 -2.21 -0.99
N LEU A 60 -0.28 -2.85 -0.94
CA LEU A 60 -0.45 -4.28 -0.96
C LEU A 60 -0.67 -4.80 -2.38
N ARG A 61 -0.03 -5.91 -2.71
CA ARG A 61 -0.35 -6.72 -3.88
C ARG A 61 -0.56 -8.16 -3.46
N VAL A 62 -1.74 -8.70 -3.71
CA VAL A 62 -2.03 -10.11 -3.45
C VAL A 62 -1.60 -10.97 -4.64
N ALA A 63 -0.84 -12.03 -4.39
CA ALA A 63 -0.40 -12.96 -5.42
C ALA A 63 -1.61 -13.72 -5.98
N ARG A 64 -1.55 -14.07 -7.28
CA ARG A 64 -2.58 -14.85 -8.00
C ARG A 64 -3.98 -14.23 -8.10
N SER A 65 -4.27 -13.13 -7.40
CA SER A 65 -5.54 -12.39 -7.51
C SER A 65 -5.70 -11.66 -8.86
N GLY A 66 -4.63 -11.49 -9.64
CA GLY A 66 -4.64 -10.67 -10.87
C GLY A 66 -4.72 -9.15 -10.62
N SER A 67 -5.07 -8.74 -9.41
CA SER A 67 -5.19 -7.34 -9.02
C SER A 67 -3.85 -6.61 -9.00
N PRO A 68 -3.81 -5.33 -9.44
CA PRO A 68 -2.65 -4.48 -9.28
C PRO A 68 -2.38 -4.19 -7.80
N ALA A 69 -1.20 -3.64 -7.50
CA ALA A 69 -0.87 -3.21 -6.15
C ALA A 69 -1.71 -1.96 -5.78
N CYS A 70 -2.45 -2.02 -4.68
CA CYS A 70 -3.31 -0.94 -4.19
C CYS A 70 -2.84 -0.43 -2.82
N TRP A 71 -3.11 0.85 -2.56
CA TRP A 71 -2.92 1.44 -1.23
C TRP A 71 -4.15 1.15 -0.37
N GLU A 72 -3.93 0.52 0.77
CA GLU A 72 -4.99 0.20 1.73
C GLU A 72 -4.51 0.52 3.16
N PRO A 73 -5.42 0.83 4.09
CA PRO A 73 -5.08 0.96 5.51
C PRO A 73 -4.47 -0.36 6.01
N PHE A 74 -3.36 -0.25 6.73
CA PHE A 74 -2.73 -1.42 7.32
C PHE A 74 -3.57 -1.92 8.50
N ASP A 75 -4.09 -3.12 8.35
CA ASP A 75 -4.80 -3.83 9.40
C ASP A 75 -4.02 -5.09 9.78
N PRO A 76 -3.46 -5.18 11.01
CA PRO A 76 -2.65 -6.32 11.42
C PRO A 76 -3.45 -7.60 11.67
N ALA A 77 -4.79 -7.54 11.75
CA ALA A 77 -5.63 -8.72 11.83
C ALA A 77 -5.90 -9.33 10.43
N ARG A 78 -5.81 -8.51 9.38
CA ARG A 78 -5.93 -8.95 7.98
C ARG A 78 -4.59 -9.19 7.29
N VAL A 79 -3.55 -8.45 7.64
CA VAL A 79 -2.25 -8.48 6.96
C VAL A 79 -1.16 -8.87 7.94
N VAL A 80 -0.66 -10.10 7.79
CA VAL A 80 0.42 -10.64 8.61
C VAL A 80 1.74 -10.46 7.87
N LEU A 81 2.68 -9.75 8.49
CA LEU A 81 4.02 -9.58 7.92
C LEU A 81 4.80 -10.88 8.10
N LEU A 82 5.22 -11.47 6.99
CA LEU A 82 6.10 -12.64 7.02
C LEU A 82 7.55 -12.18 7.22
N PRO A 83 8.38 -12.91 7.97
CA PRO A 83 9.80 -12.61 7.99
C PRO A 83 10.35 -12.63 6.56
N GLY A 84 10.93 -11.51 6.11
CA GLY A 84 11.67 -11.47 4.85
C GLY A 84 12.88 -12.39 5.03
N GLY A 85 12.86 -13.55 4.37
CA GLY A 85 13.81 -14.63 4.60
C GLY A 85 15.26 -14.14 4.64
N GLY A 86 15.82 -14.09 5.85
CA GLY A 86 17.23 -14.25 6.09
C GLY A 86 17.43 -15.69 6.54
N LEU A 87 18.01 -16.51 5.66
CA LEU A 87 18.80 -17.66 6.07
C LEU A 87 20.24 -17.19 6.13
#